data_AF-A0A9P0M4S1-F1
#
_entry.id   AF-A0A9P0M4S1-F1
#
_cell.length_a   1.000
_cell.length_b   1.000
_cell.length_c   1.000
_cell.angle_alpha   90.00
_cell.angle_beta   90.00
_cell.angle_gamma   90.00
#
_symmetry.space_group_name_H-M   'P 1'
#
loop_
_entity.id
_entity.type
_entity.pdbx_description
1 polymer ?
#
loop_
_entity_poly.entity_id
_entity_poly.type
_entity_poly.pdbx_seq_one_letter_code
_entity_poly.pdbx_strand_id
1 'polypeptide(L)'
;MIPREVKVDDEIFRRRERKLCKLTAIPKWIETCPETPESIKKTIASTLSNQLEKAREIQSIKWDQTTFIIGETSYTRLAVPTNPDCVEIPKELRKPALAEVLNLENYIEYEEVPDYYIEKVQEIIGPNAMDLSTIPTIVNYVQSQLDPKVRHLPIMPGMDPKEVHLLHAIVQPNYRIIGLGAFFTQKTSQNQILTELCMNILHHVSIIGLTSSKYGNILHHHTSTITLL
;
A
#
# COMPACT_ATOMS: atom_id res chain seq x y z
N MET A 1 19.80 27.83 -17.70
CA MET A 1 19.82 28.92 -16.71
C MET A 1 18.71 29.90 -17.07
N ILE A 2 17.76 30.21 -16.18
CA ILE A 2 16.66 31.13 -16.51
C ILE A 2 17.17 32.58 -16.45
N PRO A 3 17.11 33.36 -17.54
CA PRO A 3 17.54 34.75 -17.52
C PRO A 3 16.63 35.58 -16.60
N ARG A 4 17.24 36.51 -15.84
CA ARG A 4 16.51 37.44 -14.96
C ARG A 4 15.87 38.53 -15.80
N GLU A 5 14.54 38.59 -15.82
CA GLU A 5 13.81 39.67 -16.50
C GLU A 5 13.66 40.93 -15.61
N VAL A 6 13.84 40.81 -14.28
CA VAL A 6 13.73 41.93 -13.32
C VAL A 6 14.76 41.75 -12.20
N LYS A 7 15.43 42.84 -11.78
CA LYS A 7 16.28 42.89 -10.57
C LYS A 7 15.39 42.67 -9.35
N VAL A 8 15.58 41.56 -8.65
CA VAL A 8 14.95 41.31 -7.35
C VAL A 8 15.91 41.84 -6.30
N ASP A 9 15.44 42.75 -5.44
CA ASP A 9 16.25 43.30 -4.35
C ASP A 9 16.69 42.21 -3.39
N ASP A 10 18.00 42.19 -3.12
CA ASP A 10 18.74 41.10 -2.50
C ASP A 10 18.62 41.08 -0.94
N GLU A 11 17.58 41.64 -0.31
CA GLU A 11 17.62 41.93 1.15
C GLU A 11 16.86 40.97 2.09
N ILE A 12 16.36 39.82 1.64
CA ILE A 12 15.70 38.85 2.55
C ILE A 12 16.49 37.53 2.59
N PHE A 13 17.75 37.59 3.04
CA PHE A 13 18.61 36.42 3.21
C PHE A 13 18.47 35.77 4.59
N ARG A 14 17.53 34.82 4.73
CA ARG A 14 17.63 33.80 5.79
C ARG A 14 18.37 32.53 5.35
N ARG A 15 18.68 32.36 4.05
CA ARG A 15 19.42 31.20 3.49
C ARG A 15 20.34 31.69 2.36
N ARG A 16 21.66 31.65 2.59
CA ARG A 16 22.72 32.40 1.85
C ARG A 16 22.88 32.15 0.33
N GLU A 17 22.08 31.31 -0.31
CA GLU A 17 22.28 30.97 -1.74
C GLU A 17 20.96 30.79 -2.53
N ARG A 18 19.81 31.09 -1.93
CA ARG A 18 18.51 30.92 -2.58
C ARG A 18 18.05 32.24 -3.19
N LYS A 19 17.68 32.20 -4.48
CA LYS A 19 17.12 33.35 -5.21
C LYS A 19 15.60 33.20 -5.29
N LEU A 20 14.87 34.25 -4.93
CA LEU A 20 13.42 34.29 -5.12
C LEU A 20 13.12 34.28 -6.63
N CYS A 21 12.12 33.50 -7.03
CA CYS A 21 11.64 33.43 -8.41
C CYS A 21 10.11 33.45 -8.43
N LYS A 22 9.54 33.90 -9.55
CA LYS A 22 8.09 33.84 -9.79
C LYS A 22 7.69 32.38 -10.06
N LEU A 23 6.46 32.01 -9.71
CA LEU A 23 5.92 30.67 -10.03
C LEU A 23 5.99 30.35 -11.53
N THR A 24 5.86 31.37 -12.39
CA THR A 24 5.97 31.27 -13.85
C THR A 24 7.36 30.85 -14.32
N ALA A 25 8.39 30.92 -13.47
CA ALA A 25 9.72 30.43 -13.80
C ALA A 25 9.77 28.89 -13.87
N ILE A 26 8.88 28.17 -13.17
CA ILE A 26 8.90 26.70 -13.14
C ILE A 26 8.50 26.11 -14.51
N PRO A 27 7.37 26.49 -15.14
CA PRO A 27 7.04 26.00 -16.49
C PRO A 27 8.12 26.34 -17.51
N LYS A 28 8.63 27.58 -17.48
CA LYS A 28 9.71 28.04 -18.37
C LYS A 28 10.99 27.21 -18.18
N TRP A 29 11.29 26.79 -16.95
CA TRP A 29 12.40 25.87 -16.69
C TRP A 29 12.16 24.50 -17.30
N ILE A 30 10.98 23.91 -17.09
CA ILE A 30 10.65 22.58 -17.62
C ILE A 30 10.77 22.55 -19.15
N GLU A 31 10.40 23.63 -19.83
CA GLU A 31 10.50 23.74 -21.29
C GLU A 31 11.94 23.94 -21.79
N THR A 32 12.81 24.55 -20.99
CA THR A 32 14.16 24.98 -21.42
C THR A 32 15.29 24.25 -20.72
N CYS A 33 14.97 23.34 -19.80
CA CYS A 33 15.97 22.61 -19.04
C CYS A 33 16.76 21.66 -19.96
N PRO A 34 18.06 21.48 -19.70
CA PRO A 34 18.83 20.46 -20.40
C PRO A 34 18.21 19.08 -20.17
N GLU A 35 18.40 18.18 -21.14
CA GLU A 35 17.90 16.82 -21.02
C GLU A 35 18.50 16.12 -19.79
N THR A 36 17.64 15.46 -19.01
CA THR A 36 18.07 14.72 -17.82
C THR A 36 18.96 13.55 -18.22
N PRO A 37 20.14 13.38 -17.60
CA PRO A 37 21.01 12.23 -17.80
C PRO A 37 20.27 10.89 -17.64
N GLU A 38 20.61 9.92 -18.48
CA GLU A 38 19.98 8.60 -18.48
C GLU A 38 20.16 7.86 -17.13
N SER A 39 21.29 8.09 -16.45
CA SER A 39 21.55 7.55 -15.12
C SER A 39 20.50 8.00 -14.10
N ILE A 40 20.13 9.28 -14.12
CA ILE A 40 19.12 9.86 -13.22
C ILE A 40 17.72 9.36 -13.60
N LYS A 41 17.40 9.25 -14.89
CA LYS A 41 16.13 8.67 -15.36
C LYS A 41 15.96 7.23 -14.84
N LYS A 42 17.02 6.42 -14.89
CA LYS A 42 17.02 5.04 -14.35
C LYS A 42 16.83 5.01 -12.83
N THR A 43 17.49 5.88 -12.07
CA THR A 43 17.28 5.98 -10.61
C THR A 43 15.84 6.36 -10.28
N ILE A 44 15.27 7.35 -10.98
CA ILE A 44 13.86 7.74 -10.80
C ILE A 44 12.93 6.57 -11.13
N ALA A 45 13.17 5.86 -12.23
CA ALA A 45 12.38 4.70 -12.63
C ALA A 45 12.46 3.55 -11.60
N SER A 46 13.65 3.29 -11.05
CA SER A 46 13.85 2.28 -9.99
C SER A 46 13.14 2.69 -8.71
N THR A 47 13.32 3.94 -8.29
CA THR A 47 12.72 4.47 -7.06
C THR A 47 11.19 4.46 -7.14
N LEU A 48 10.62 4.81 -8.29
CA LEU A 48 9.17 4.90 -8.49
C LEU A 48 8.52 3.62 -9.03
N SER A 49 9.28 2.53 -9.18
CA SER A 49 8.82 1.27 -9.78
C SER A 49 7.50 0.78 -9.18
N ASN A 50 7.43 0.69 -7.84
CA ASN A 50 6.22 0.27 -7.11
C ASN A 50 5.02 1.17 -7.40
N GLN A 51 5.22 2.48 -7.56
CA GLN A 51 4.10 3.39 -7.81
C GLN A 51 3.66 3.36 -9.27
N LEU A 52 4.60 3.11 -10.18
CA LEU A 52 4.30 2.85 -11.58
C LEU A 52 3.52 1.53 -11.74
N GLU A 53 3.84 0.50 -10.95
CA GLU A 53 3.10 -0.76 -10.93
C GLU A 53 1.66 -0.55 -10.45
N LYS A 54 1.46 0.11 -9.30
CA LYS A 54 0.12 0.48 -8.81
C LYS A 54 -0.65 1.31 -9.84
N ALA A 55 0.01 2.27 -10.50
CA ALA A 55 -0.64 3.04 -11.57
C ALA A 55 -1.06 2.17 -12.76
N ARG A 56 -0.25 1.16 -13.14
CA ARG A 56 -0.60 0.19 -14.19
C ARG A 56 -1.75 -0.71 -13.77
N GLU A 57 -1.78 -1.17 -12.52
CA GLU A 57 -2.89 -1.95 -11.97
C GLU A 57 -4.20 -1.17 -12.10
N ILE A 58 -4.21 0.10 -11.71
CA ILE A 58 -5.37 1.00 -11.84
C ILE A 58 -5.79 1.19 -13.31
N GLN A 59 -4.82 1.33 -14.21
CA GLN A 59 -5.09 1.48 -15.65
C GLN A 59 -5.59 0.17 -16.28
N SER A 60 -5.28 -0.98 -15.70
CA SER A 60 -5.73 -2.28 -16.19
C SER A 60 -7.21 -2.56 -15.90
N ILE A 61 -7.83 -1.75 -15.03
CA ILE A 61 -9.23 -1.88 -14.65
C ILE A 61 -10.14 -1.52 -15.82
N LYS A 62 -10.99 -2.48 -16.22
CA LYS A 62 -12.04 -2.27 -17.22
C LYS A 62 -13.27 -1.61 -16.58
N TRP A 63 -13.16 -0.30 -16.32
CA TRP A 63 -14.21 0.49 -15.67
C TRP A 63 -15.56 0.43 -16.39
N ASP A 64 -15.56 0.26 -17.71
CA ASP A 64 -16.74 0.08 -18.55
C ASP A 64 -17.53 -1.20 -18.26
N GLN A 65 -16.89 -2.20 -17.65
CA GLN A 65 -17.50 -3.48 -17.27
C GLN A 65 -17.91 -3.53 -15.80
N THR A 66 -17.73 -2.42 -15.08
CA THR A 66 -18.08 -2.34 -13.66
C THR A 66 -19.52 -1.88 -13.47
N THR A 67 -20.14 -2.34 -12.38
CA THR A 67 -21.50 -1.92 -12.00
C THR A 67 -21.43 -1.16 -10.70
N PHE A 68 -22.01 0.04 -10.70
CA PHE A 68 -22.17 0.87 -9.51
C PHE A 68 -23.46 0.48 -8.77
N ILE A 69 -23.33 0.08 -7.51
CA ILE A 69 -24.45 -0.28 -6.64
C ILE A 69 -24.58 0.76 -5.54
N ILE A 70 -25.74 1.40 -5.47
CA ILE A 70 -26.13 2.29 -4.36
C ILE A 70 -26.83 1.45 -3.30
N GLY A 71 -26.41 1.58 -2.06
CA GLY A 71 -26.99 0.87 -0.93
C GLY A 71 -25.97 0.63 0.18
N GLU A 72 -26.47 0.14 1.32
CA GLU A 72 -25.61 -0.22 2.44
C GLU A 72 -24.59 -1.27 2.01
N THR A 73 -23.32 -1.00 2.32
CA THR A 73 -22.22 -1.90 1.99
C THR A 73 -21.70 -2.59 3.24
N SER A 74 -21.81 -3.92 3.27
CA SER A 74 -21.22 -4.74 4.32
C SER A 74 -19.70 -4.82 4.14
N TYR A 75 -18.97 -4.47 5.19
CA TYR A 75 -17.51 -4.59 5.26
C TYR A 75 -17.08 -5.07 6.64
N THR A 76 -15.90 -5.68 6.70
CA THR A 76 -15.25 -6.09 7.95
C THR A 76 -14.03 -5.23 8.17
N ARG A 77 -13.85 -4.68 9.37
CA ARG A 77 -12.62 -3.95 9.69
C ARG A 77 -11.49 -4.93 9.98
N LEU A 78 -10.46 -4.93 9.14
CA LEU A 78 -9.29 -5.80 9.28
C LEU A 78 -8.02 -4.96 9.41
N ALA A 79 -7.04 -5.47 10.17
CA ALA A 79 -5.70 -4.91 10.19
C ALA A 79 -4.98 -5.32 8.91
N VAL A 80 -4.67 -4.34 8.06
CA VAL A 80 -4.08 -4.57 6.74
C VAL A 80 -2.87 -3.65 6.52
N PRO A 81 -1.81 -4.12 5.82
CA PRO A 81 -0.71 -3.26 5.42
C PRO A 81 -1.19 -2.28 4.35
N THR A 82 -0.93 -0.98 4.55
CA THR A 82 -1.26 0.06 3.55
C THR A 82 -0.24 0.15 2.41
N ASN A 83 0.93 -0.47 2.58
CA ASN A 83 1.90 -0.69 1.52
C ASN A 83 2.21 -2.20 1.47
N PRO A 84 1.51 -2.98 0.64
CA PRO A 84 1.67 -4.44 0.59
C PRO A 84 3.03 -4.85 0.00
N ASP A 85 3.63 -4.01 -0.84
CA ASP A 85 4.91 -4.27 -1.52
C ASP A 85 6.12 -3.82 -0.68
N CYS A 86 5.88 -3.60 0.62
CA CYS A 86 6.93 -3.24 1.55
C CYS A 86 7.92 -4.39 1.68
N VAL A 87 9.20 -4.07 1.51
CA VAL A 87 10.25 -5.04 1.81
C VAL A 87 10.28 -5.25 3.33
N GLU A 88 10.07 -6.49 3.77
CA GLU A 88 10.19 -6.85 5.17
C GLU A 88 11.65 -6.79 5.60
N ILE A 89 12.00 -5.72 6.32
CA ILE A 89 13.28 -5.54 7.02
C ILE A 89 12.98 -5.24 8.49
N PRO A 90 13.67 -5.90 9.46
CA PRO A 90 13.58 -5.58 10.88
C PRO A 90 13.78 -4.08 11.11
N LYS A 91 12.99 -3.49 12.01
CA LYS A 91 12.93 -2.03 12.19
C LYS A 91 14.29 -1.45 12.60
N GLU A 92 15.05 -2.22 13.34
CA GLU A 92 16.38 -1.94 13.86
C GLU A 92 17.39 -1.82 12.73
N LEU A 93 17.27 -2.67 11.70
CA LEU A 93 18.21 -2.79 10.57
C LEU A 93 17.91 -1.86 9.39
N ARG A 94 16.73 -1.23 9.33
CA ARG A 94 16.34 -0.35 8.20
C ARG A 94 17.26 0.86 8.02
N LYS A 95 17.60 1.54 9.13
CA LYS A 95 18.48 2.72 9.10
C LYS A 95 19.94 2.34 8.80
N PRO A 96 20.51 1.31 9.46
CA PRO A 96 21.82 0.77 9.08
C PRO A 96 21.92 0.41 7.60
N ALA A 97 21.02 -0.44 7.09
CA ALA A 97 21.05 -0.90 5.69
C ALA A 97 20.98 0.27 4.70
N LEU A 98 20.15 1.28 5.00
CA LEU A 98 20.04 2.48 4.16
C LEU A 98 21.30 3.34 4.21
N ALA A 99 21.94 3.48 5.37
CA ALA A 99 23.15 4.26 5.51
C ALA A 99 24.32 3.63 4.75
N GLU A 100 24.41 2.31 4.79
CA GLU A 100 25.41 1.51 4.09
C GLU A 100 25.24 1.61 2.57
N VAL A 101 24.03 1.41 2.03
CA VAL A 101 23.76 1.56 0.59
C VAL A 101 24.05 2.99 0.09
N LEU A 102 23.86 3.99 0.93
CA LEU A 102 24.12 5.40 0.60
C LEU A 102 25.56 5.85 0.88
N ASN A 103 26.42 4.97 1.41
CA ASN A 103 27.79 5.29 1.84
C ASN A 103 27.85 6.54 2.74
N LEU A 104 26.98 6.62 3.75
CA LEU A 104 26.96 7.76 4.68
C LEU A 104 28.14 7.67 5.66
N GLU A 105 29.23 8.40 5.37
CA GLU A 105 30.49 8.40 6.13
C GLU A 105 30.34 8.70 7.65
N ASN A 106 29.25 9.36 8.06
CA ASN A 106 29.00 9.76 9.46
C ASN A 106 28.04 8.83 10.20
N TYR A 107 27.68 7.68 9.64
CA TYR A 107 26.81 6.71 10.31
C TYR A 107 27.64 5.76 11.17
N ILE A 108 27.36 5.71 12.47
CA ILE A 108 27.96 4.73 13.38
C ILE A 108 27.10 3.47 13.34
N GLU A 109 27.65 2.40 12.79
CA GLU A 109 27.03 1.08 12.80
C GLU A 109 27.17 0.46 14.19
N TYR A 110 26.03 0.21 14.83
CA TYR A 110 25.97 -0.49 16.12
C TYR A 110 25.71 -1.99 15.98
N GLU A 111 25.21 -2.42 14.81
CA GLU A 111 24.86 -3.79 14.47
C GLU A 111 25.30 -4.07 13.03
N GLU A 112 25.87 -5.25 12.80
CA GLU A 112 26.23 -5.73 11.46
C GLU A 112 24.95 -6.00 10.65
N VAL A 113 24.86 -5.45 9.45
CA VAL A 113 23.72 -5.62 8.56
C VAL A 113 23.97 -6.80 7.64
N PRO A 114 23.12 -7.84 7.64
CA PRO A 114 23.24 -8.91 6.66
C PRO A 114 23.16 -8.40 5.22
N ASP A 115 24.05 -8.87 4.34
CA ASP A 115 24.12 -8.52 2.90
C ASP A 115 22.76 -8.59 2.20
N TYR A 116 21.94 -9.57 2.57
CA TYR A 116 20.58 -9.74 2.06
C TYR A 116 19.69 -8.49 2.21
N TYR A 117 19.79 -7.76 3.33
CA TYR A 117 19.01 -6.55 3.53
C TYR A 117 19.59 -5.35 2.78
N ILE A 118 20.91 -5.31 2.61
CA ILE A 118 21.61 -4.30 1.81
C ILE A 118 21.16 -4.42 0.34
N GLU A 119 21.20 -5.64 -0.21
CA GLU A 119 20.76 -5.93 -1.58
C GLU A 119 19.32 -5.46 -1.82
N LYS A 120 18.40 -5.78 -0.91
CA LYS A 120 17.00 -5.33 -1.00
C LYS A 120 16.83 -3.82 -0.99
N VAL A 121 17.61 -3.10 -0.19
CA VAL A 121 17.57 -1.63 -0.17
C VAL A 121 18.18 -1.05 -1.45
N GLN A 122 19.22 -1.70 -1.97
CA GLN A 122 19.86 -1.32 -3.23
C GLN A 122 18.97 -1.56 -4.45
N GLU A 123 18.12 -2.59 -4.44
CA GLU A 123 17.09 -2.80 -5.47
C GLU A 123 16.08 -1.64 -5.54
N ILE A 124 15.66 -1.10 -4.38
CA ILE A 124 14.73 0.04 -4.32
C ILE A 124 15.39 1.31 -4.87
N ILE A 125 16.63 1.58 -4.44
CA ILE A 125 17.36 2.80 -4.81
C ILE A 125 17.86 2.74 -6.26
N GLY A 126 18.24 1.55 -6.73
CA GLY A 126 18.87 1.32 -8.02
C GLY A 126 20.39 1.50 -8.00
N PRO A 127 21.06 1.22 -9.14
CA PRO A 127 22.51 1.03 -9.21
C PRO A 127 23.37 2.31 -9.23
N ASN A 128 22.76 3.51 -9.29
CA ASN A 128 23.52 4.74 -9.57
C ASN A 128 23.68 5.65 -8.35
N ALA A 129 24.88 6.20 -8.20
CA ALA A 129 25.21 7.24 -7.22
C ALA A 129 24.26 8.45 -7.35
N MET A 130 23.65 8.83 -6.25
CA MET A 130 22.68 9.91 -6.18
C MET A 130 23.36 11.22 -5.79
N ASP A 131 22.84 12.34 -6.29
CA ASP A 131 23.33 13.65 -5.88
C ASP A 131 23.05 13.87 -4.39
N LEU A 132 24.04 14.37 -3.65
CA LEU A 132 23.98 14.60 -2.20
C LEU A 132 22.76 15.46 -1.81
N SER A 133 22.36 16.38 -2.69
CA SER A 133 21.21 17.26 -2.50
C SER A 133 19.86 16.52 -2.43
N THR A 134 19.79 15.33 -3.02
CA THR A 134 18.57 14.52 -3.12
C THR A 134 18.45 13.45 -2.03
N ILE A 135 19.56 13.15 -1.33
CA ILE A 135 19.65 12.12 -0.29
C ILE A 135 18.51 12.22 0.74
N PRO A 136 18.19 13.39 1.34
CA PRO A 136 17.14 13.44 2.36
C PRO A 136 15.76 13.03 1.85
N THR A 137 15.43 13.39 0.60
CA THR A 137 14.14 13.06 -0.02
C THR A 137 14.07 11.57 -0.30
N ILE A 138 15.17 11.01 -0.79
CA ILE A 138 15.25 9.59 -1.15
C ILE A 138 15.26 8.73 0.12
N VAL A 139 15.97 9.15 1.16
CA VAL A 139 15.93 8.51 2.49
C VAL A 139 14.50 8.45 3.02
N ASN A 140 13.76 9.56 3.00
CA ASN A 140 12.37 9.59 3.45
C ASN A 140 11.49 8.67 2.61
N TYR A 141 11.71 8.65 1.29
CA TYR A 141 10.97 7.78 0.38
C TYR A 141 11.26 6.30 0.63
N VAL A 142 12.54 5.90 0.64
CA VAL A 142 12.95 4.51 0.87
C VAL A 142 12.49 4.03 2.25
N GLN A 143 12.63 4.85 3.29
CA GLN A 143 12.09 4.53 4.61
C GLN A 143 10.58 4.29 4.58
N SER A 144 9.83 5.02 3.75
CA SER A 144 8.39 4.78 3.57
C SER A 144 8.08 3.47 2.83
N GLN A 145 9.00 2.98 2.00
CA GLN A 145 8.90 1.68 1.32
C GLN A 145 9.34 0.51 2.20
N LEU A 146 10.13 0.76 3.25
CA LEU A 146 10.61 -0.26 4.20
C LEU A 146 9.72 -0.36 5.46
N ASP A 147 8.74 0.53 5.62
CA ASP A 147 7.86 0.54 6.78
C ASP A 147 6.43 0.09 6.42
N PRO A 148 6.04 -1.17 6.75
CA PRO A 148 4.69 -1.64 6.50
C PRO A 148 3.76 -0.99 7.51
N LYS A 149 3.12 0.11 7.09
CA LYS A 149 2.12 0.81 7.91
C LYS A 149 0.84 -0.01 7.95
N VAL A 150 0.61 -0.72 9.04
CA VAL A 150 -0.64 -1.46 9.29
C VAL A 150 -1.72 -0.50 9.76
N ARG A 151 -2.91 -0.58 9.17
CA ARG A 151 -4.10 0.18 9.58
C ARG A 151 -5.33 -0.71 9.64
N HIS A 152 -6.27 -0.36 10.50
CA HIS A 152 -7.59 -0.99 10.51
C HIS A 152 -8.47 -0.34 9.45
N LEU A 153 -8.76 -1.06 8.37
CA LEU A 153 -9.51 -0.55 7.22
C LEU A 153 -10.73 -1.42 6.92
N PRO A 154 -11.81 -0.83 6.38
CA PRO A 154 -13.01 -1.58 6.02
C PRO A 154 -12.73 -2.40 4.75
N ILE A 155 -12.68 -3.72 4.85
CA ILE A 155 -12.44 -4.63 3.74
C ILE A 155 -13.76 -5.29 3.35
N MET A 156 -14.09 -5.25 2.07
CA MET A 156 -15.25 -5.99 1.56
C MET A 156 -14.96 -7.49 1.58
N PRO A 157 -15.99 -8.33 1.80
CA PRO A 157 -15.86 -9.78 1.65
C PRO A 157 -15.24 -10.13 0.28
N GLY A 158 -14.07 -10.77 0.33
CA GLY A 158 -13.37 -11.28 -0.84
C GLY A 158 -12.43 -10.34 -1.58
N MET A 159 -12.33 -9.10 -1.14
CA MET A 159 -11.30 -8.18 -1.61
C MET A 159 -9.93 -8.64 -1.08
N ASP A 160 -8.92 -8.65 -1.95
CA ASP A 160 -7.54 -8.92 -1.50
C ASP A 160 -7.05 -7.76 -0.63
N PRO A 161 -6.51 -8.02 0.58
CA PRO A 161 -5.90 -6.99 1.42
C PRO A 161 -4.76 -6.18 0.75
N LYS A 162 -4.16 -6.69 -0.33
CA LYS A 162 -3.16 -5.93 -1.11
C LYS A 162 -3.77 -4.78 -1.91
N GLU A 163 -5.04 -4.89 -2.25
CA GLU A 163 -5.77 -3.91 -3.08
C GLU A 163 -6.36 -2.75 -2.27
N VAL A 164 -5.98 -2.65 -1.00
CA VAL A 164 -6.42 -1.63 -0.05
C VAL A 164 -6.13 -0.21 -0.53
N HIS A 165 -5.13 -0.03 -1.38
CA HIS A 165 -4.80 1.26 -1.96
C HIS A 165 -5.93 1.83 -2.84
N LEU A 166 -6.84 1.00 -3.34
CA LEU A 166 -8.01 1.39 -4.17
C LEU A 166 -9.33 1.44 -3.42
N LEU A 167 -9.33 1.08 -2.14
CA LEU A 167 -10.54 0.95 -1.35
C LEU A 167 -11.41 2.23 -1.37
N HIS A 168 -10.78 3.39 -1.30
CA HIS A 168 -11.44 4.70 -1.29
C HIS A 168 -12.22 5.01 -2.57
N ALA A 169 -11.83 4.41 -3.70
CA ALA A 169 -12.52 4.56 -4.98
C ALA A 169 -13.64 3.52 -5.14
N ILE A 170 -13.46 2.33 -4.58
CA ILE A 170 -14.34 1.17 -4.80
C ILE A 170 -15.49 1.12 -3.79
N VAL A 171 -15.27 1.57 -2.54
CA VAL A 171 -16.15 1.29 -1.40
C VAL A 171 -16.40 2.53 -0.57
N GLN A 172 -17.67 2.79 -0.30
CA GLN A 172 -18.11 3.71 0.74
C GLN A 172 -19.30 3.10 1.50
N PRO A 173 -19.70 3.66 2.65
CA PRO A 173 -20.82 3.11 3.42
C PRO A 173 -22.11 2.93 2.61
N ASN A 174 -22.35 3.81 1.63
CA ASN A 174 -23.60 3.89 0.86
C ASN A 174 -23.47 3.49 -0.62
N TYR A 175 -22.29 3.09 -1.07
CA TYR A 175 -22.12 2.58 -2.43
C TYR A 175 -20.93 1.64 -2.54
N ARG A 176 -21.00 0.76 -3.54
CA ARG A 176 -19.86 -0.08 -3.93
C ARG A 176 -19.80 -0.28 -5.44
N ILE A 177 -18.61 -0.52 -5.93
CA ILE A 177 -18.35 -0.93 -7.31
C ILE A 177 -18.12 -2.44 -7.34
N ILE A 178 -18.86 -3.15 -8.20
CA ILE A 178 -18.69 -4.59 -8.45
C ILE A 178 -18.26 -4.82 -9.91
N GLY A 179 -17.82 -6.05 -10.23
CA GLY A 179 -17.34 -6.39 -11.59
C GLY A 179 -15.87 -6.05 -11.82
N LEU A 180 -15.11 -5.81 -10.75
CA LEU A 180 -13.69 -5.43 -10.83
C LEU A 180 -12.75 -6.59 -11.17
N GLY A 181 -13.23 -7.84 -11.30
CA GLY A 181 -12.48 -8.97 -11.84
C GLY A 181 -11.22 -9.39 -11.07
N ALA A 182 -10.13 -8.63 -11.22
CA ALA A 182 -8.82 -8.88 -10.65
C ALA A 182 -8.71 -8.60 -9.13
N PHE A 183 -9.55 -7.73 -8.57
CA PHE A 183 -9.43 -7.23 -7.19
C PHE A 183 -10.13 -8.12 -6.14
N PHE A 184 -10.93 -9.09 -6.60
CA PHE A 184 -11.59 -10.05 -5.74
C PHE A 184 -10.97 -11.42 -5.95
N THR A 185 -10.42 -12.01 -4.89
CA THR A 185 -9.83 -13.33 -4.99
C THR A 185 -10.92 -14.37 -5.25
N GLN A 186 -10.72 -15.23 -6.25
CA GLN A 186 -11.58 -16.42 -6.48
C GLN A 186 -11.64 -17.35 -5.25
N LYS A 187 -10.72 -17.22 -4.28
CA LYS A 187 -10.78 -17.92 -3.00
C LYS A 187 -12.04 -17.60 -2.19
N THR A 188 -12.67 -16.46 -2.43
CA THR A 188 -13.91 -16.06 -1.75
C THR A 188 -15.13 -16.81 -2.25
N SER A 189 -15.22 -17.09 -3.56
CA SER A 189 -16.30 -17.95 -4.06
C SER A 189 -16.15 -19.36 -3.52
N GLN A 190 -14.91 -19.89 -3.46
CA GLN A 190 -14.64 -21.19 -2.83
C GLN A 190 -14.97 -21.21 -1.34
N ASN A 191 -14.63 -20.16 -0.58
CA ASN A 191 -14.94 -20.06 0.85
C ASN A 191 -16.44 -19.83 1.11
N GLN A 192 -17.14 -19.07 0.27
CA GLN A 192 -18.61 -18.94 0.33
C GLN A 192 -19.29 -20.27 0.02
N ILE A 193 -18.87 -20.97 -1.04
CA ILE A 193 -19.38 -22.31 -1.38
C ILE A 193 -19.11 -23.28 -0.23
N LEU A 194 -17.91 -23.25 0.37
CA LEU A 194 -17.57 -24.11 1.50
C LEU A 194 -18.44 -23.79 2.73
N THR A 195 -18.70 -22.51 2.99
CA THR A 195 -19.54 -22.07 4.11
C THR A 195 -21.00 -22.48 3.90
N GLU A 196 -21.55 -22.28 2.70
CA GLU A 196 -22.90 -22.75 2.34
C GLU A 196 -23.01 -24.28 2.44
N LEU A 197 -21.99 -25.00 1.98
CA LEU A 197 -21.95 -26.46 2.05
C LEU A 197 -21.89 -26.95 3.51
N CYS A 198 -21.07 -26.33 4.35
CA CYS A 198 -21.02 -26.60 5.79
C CYS A 198 -22.36 -26.30 6.48
N MET A 199 -23.01 -25.18 6.15
CA MET A 199 -24.31 -24.82 6.71
C MET A 199 -25.42 -25.77 6.26
N ASN A 200 -25.41 -26.21 5.00
CA ASN A 200 -26.35 -27.21 4.50
C ASN A 200 -26.13 -28.58 5.14
N ILE A 201 -24.87 -28.99 5.36
CA ILE A 201 -24.56 -30.22 6.11
C ILE A 201 -25.09 -30.11 7.54
N LEU A 202 -24.83 -29.01 8.24
CA LEU A 202 -25.33 -28.78 9.59
C LEU A 202 -26.87 -28.81 9.65
N HIS A 203 -27.54 -28.22 8.68
CA HIS A 203 -29.00 -28.25 8.56
C HIS A 203 -29.53 -29.68 8.35
N HIS A 204 -28.92 -30.44 7.43
CA HIS A 204 -29.32 -31.84 7.20
C HIS A 204 -29.03 -32.74 8.41
N VAL A 205 -27.88 -32.54 9.08
CA VAL A 205 -27.55 -33.27 10.32
C VAL A 205 -28.50 -32.89 11.45
N SER A 206 -28.95 -31.64 11.55
CA SER A 206 -29.95 -31.26 12.55
C SER A 206 -31.32 -31.88 12.28
N ILE A 207 -31.74 -31.94 11.00
CA ILE A 207 -32.98 -32.62 10.60
C ILE A 207 -32.90 -34.12 10.90
N ILE A 208 -31.78 -34.76 10.56
CA ILE A 208 -31.57 -36.19 10.82
C ILE A 208 -31.46 -36.46 12.32
N GLY A 209 -30.77 -35.61 13.07
CA GLY A 209 -30.65 -35.68 14.53
C GLY A 209 -31.99 -35.51 15.26
N LEU A 210 -32.90 -34.69 14.72
CA LEU A 210 -34.27 -34.56 15.20
C LEU A 210 -35.13 -35.79 14.86
N THR A 211 -34.89 -36.45 13.72
CA THR A 211 -35.58 -37.72 13.39
C THR A 211 -35.04 -38.95 14.13
N SER A 212 -33.85 -38.84 14.74
CA SER A 212 -33.27 -39.86 15.61
C SER A 212 -33.83 -39.85 17.04
N SER A 213 -34.71 -38.89 17.39
CA SER A 213 -35.35 -38.82 18.72
C SER A 213 -36.39 -39.92 18.99
N LYS A 214 -36.28 -41.08 18.33
CA LYS A 214 -36.97 -42.31 18.76
C LYS A 214 -36.23 -43.08 19.84
N TYR A 215 -35.04 -42.64 20.27
CA TYR A 215 -34.39 -43.15 21.47
C TYR A 215 -33.99 -42.03 22.42
N GLY A 216 -34.74 -41.91 23.50
CA GLY A 216 -34.20 -41.52 24.80
C GLY A 216 -34.22 -40.04 25.11
N ASN A 217 -35.26 -39.62 25.82
CA ASN A 217 -35.13 -38.67 26.91
C ASN A 217 -33.81 -38.93 27.66
N ILE A 218 -32.90 -37.95 27.68
CA ILE A 218 -32.09 -37.52 28.82
C ILE A 218 -31.33 -36.28 28.33
N LEU A 219 -31.84 -35.12 28.71
CA LEU A 219 -31.13 -33.87 29.08
C LEU A 219 -32.06 -32.68 28.86
N HIS A 220 -33.14 -32.67 29.64
CA HIS A 220 -33.66 -31.41 30.16
C HIS A 220 -32.59 -30.79 31.08
N HIS A 221 -32.54 -29.46 31.06
CA HIS A 221 -31.69 -28.56 31.84
C HIS A 221 -30.29 -28.30 31.27
N HIS A 222 -30.20 -27.38 30.31
CA HIS A 222 -29.72 -26.03 30.61
C HIS A 222 -29.92 -25.11 29.41
N THR A 223 -31.09 -24.50 29.33
CA THR A 223 -31.24 -23.17 28.73
C THR A 223 -30.54 -22.17 29.65
N SER A 224 -29.40 -21.65 29.23
CA SER A 224 -28.91 -20.35 29.66
C SER A 224 -28.32 -19.65 28.44
N THR A 225 -29.16 -18.82 27.84
CA THR A 225 -28.84 -17.47 27.35
C THR A 225 -27.39 -17.22 26.92
N ILE A 226 -27.15 -17.22 25.61
CA ILE A 226 -26.03 -16.46 25.03
C ILE A 226 -26.65 -15.32 24.22
N THR A 227 -26.72 -14.18 24.89
CA THR A 227 -26.88 -12.86 24.27
C THR A 227 -25.53 -12.53 23.62
N LEU A 228 -25.49 -12.42 22.29
CA LEU A 228 -24.31 -11.90 21.59
C LEU A 228 -24.45 -10.39 21.41
N LEU A 229 -23.59 -9.67 22.13
CA LEU A 229 -23.10 -8.34 21.78
C LEU A 229 -22.22 -8.41 20.53
#